data_AF-A0A1F6A428-F1
#
_entry.id   AF-A0A1F6A428-F1
#
_cell.length_a   1.000
_cell.length_b   1.000
_cell.length_c   1.000
_cell.angle_alpha   90.00
_cell.angle_beta   90.00
_cell.angle_gamma   90.00
#
_symmetry.space_group_name_H-M   'P 1'
#
loop_
_entity.id
_entity.type
_entity.pdbx_description
1 polymer ?
#
loop_
_entity_poly.entity_id
_entity_poly.type
_entity_poly.pdbx_seq_one_letter_code
_entity_poly.pdbx_strand_id
1 'polypeptide(L)'
;MTISKQKKFIYLSASIFLFLAFVLFALSVRNDIFRNFDYQTMVASQKYTTALADYPFSFLSILASSEMTFLIVSFIFIYLLYRKRHLFLGIFLYILIYPLELLGKLLIYHPKPPLFLFKYVLDFHLPSSYIVQTNYSFPSGHMARTAFLAVVLLAIINVKKSAVFKITAVLILTYFMFHSRIYLGEHWFSDVAGGLLLGSAAGFLSLVFW
;
A
#
# COMPACT_ATOMS: atom_id res chain seq x y z
N MET A 1 17.44 20.77 4.15
CA MET A 1 18.54 19.83 4.43
C MET A 1 18.67 18.99 3.19
N THR A 2 19.59 19.35 2.31
CA THR A 2 19.79 18.69 1.01
C THR A 2 20.33 17.29 1.25
N ILE A 3 19.63 16.28 0.71
CA ILE A 3 20.05 14.87 0.82
C ILE A 3 21.36 14.67 0.03
N SER A 4 22.30 13.91 0.60
CA SER A 4 23.58 13.63 -0.06
C SER A 4 23.38 12.89 -1.38
N LYS A 5 24.27 13.11 -2.36
CA LYS A 5 24.25 12.38 -3.64
C LYS A 5 24.20 10.86 -3.45
N GLN A 6 24.93 10.35 -2.46
CA GLN A 6 24.93 8.92 -2.10
C GLN A 6 23.54 8.43 -1.67
N LYS A 7 22.84 9.17 -0.80
CA LYS A 7 21.49 8.78 -0.36
C LYS A 7 20.47 8.84 -1.51
N LYS A 8 20.57 9.83 -2.40
CA LYS A 8 19.74 9.91 -3.60
C LYS A 8 19.95 8.71 -4.52
N PHE A 9 21.20 8.30 -4.72
CA PHE A 9 21.54 7.11 -5.50
C PHE A 9 20.96 5.84 -4.88
N ILE A 10 21.05 5.68 -3.55
CA ILE A 10 20.45 4.54 -2.83
C ILE A 10 18.93 4.50 -3.02
N TYR A 11 18.23 5.63 -2.82
CA TYR A 11 16.77 5.68 -2.97
C TYR A 11 16.33 5.42 -4.40
N LEU A 12 17.03 5.96 -5.39
CA LEU A 12 16.74 5.72 -6.80
C LEU A 12 16.95 4.25 -7.16
N SER A 13 18.06 3.66 -6.72
CA SER A 13 18.37 2.24 -6.97
C SER A 13 17.33 1.32 -6.33
N ALA A 14 16.94 1.60 -5.08
CA ALA A 14 15.89 0.86 -4.39
C ALA A 14 14.54 0.98 -5.10
N SER A 15 14.17 2.18 -5.56
CA SER A 15 12.94 2.42 -6.31
C SER A 15 12.90 1.63 -7.62
N ILE A 16 13.98 1.70 -8.42
CA ILE A 16 14.08 0.96 -9.68
C ILE A 16 14.00 -0.55 -9.42
N PHE A 17 14.76 -1.06 -8.45
CA PHE A 17 14.75 -2.47 -8.09
C PHE A 17 13.35 -2.94 -7.69
N LEU A 18 12.66 -2.21 -6.80
CA LEU A 18 11.32 -2.56 -6.34
C LEU A 18 10.28 -2.48 -7.47
N PHE A 19 10.42 -1.51 -8.37
CA PHE A 19 9.53 -1.41 -9.52
C PHE A 19 9.75 -2.54 -10.52
N LEU A 20 10.99 -2.92 -10.81
CA LEU A 20 11.29 -4.10 -11.63
C LEU A 20 10.78 -5.39 -10.98
N ALA A 21 10.96 -5.52 -9.67
CA ALA A 21 10.40 -6.63 -8.91
C ALA A 21 8.86 -6.66 -8.99
N PHE A 22 8.19 -5.50 -8.90
CA PHE A 22 6.75 -5.38 -9.11
C PHE A 22 6.34 -5.84 -10.51
N VAL A 23 7.05 -5.41 -11.57
CA VAL A 23 6.74 -5.82 -12.95
C VAL A 23 6.88 -7.33 -13.12
N LEU A 24 8.00 -7.92 -12.67
CA LEU A 24 8.21 -9.36 -12.73
C LEU A 24 7.15 -10.11 -11.91
N PHE A 25 6.80 -9.61 -10.72
CA PHE A 25 5.76 -10.19 -9.88
C PHE A 25 4.38 -10.12 -10.54
N ALA A 26 4.04 -8.99 -11.16
CA ALA A 26 2.78 -8.81 -11.88
C ALA A 26 2.66 -9.78 -13.08
N LEU A 27 3.76 -10.03 -13.79
CA LEU A 27 3.78 -11.05 -14.86
C LEU A 27 3.58 -12.46 -14.30
N SER A 28 4.15 -12.78 -13.15
CA SER A 28 3.91 -14.06 -12.47
C SER A 28 2.45 -14.22 -12.00
N VAL A 29 1.83 -13.16 -11.49
CA VAL A 29 0.40 -13.14 -11.12
C VAL A 29 -0.49 -13.35 -12.35
N ARG A 30 -0.18 -12.68 -13.47
CA ARG A 30 -0.91 -12.85 -14.73
C ARG A 30 -0.90 -14.29 -15.26
N ASN A 31 0.14 -15.06 -14.94
CA ASN A 31 0.29 -16.46 -15.32
C ASN A 31 -0.27 -17.43 -14.27
N ASP A 32 -1.11 -16.96 -13.34
CA ASP A 32 -1.79 -17.76 -12.30
C ASP A 32 -0.85 -18.57 -11.37
N ILE A 33 0.42 -18.20 -11.28
CA ILE A 33 1.43 -18.94 -10.47
C ILE A 33 1.04 -19.00 -8.98
N PHE A 34 0.38 -17.95 -8.48
CA PHE A 34 0.04 -17.82 -7.05
C PHE A 34 -1.33 -18.37 -6.67
N ARG A 35 -2.13 -18.87 -7.62
CA ARG A 35 -3.56 -19.20 -7.38
C ARG A 35 -3.79 -20.10 -6.15
N ASN A 36 -3.02 -21.18 -6.02
CA ASN A 36 -3.17 -22.08 -4.87
C ASN A 36 -2.68 -21.43 -3.56
N PHE A 37 -1.59 -20.67 -3.61
CA PHE A 37 -1.04 -19.97 -2.46
C PHE A 37 -1.99 -18.87 -1.95
N ASP A 38 -2.58 -18.12 -2.87
CA ASP A 38 -3.56 -17.08 -2.58
C ASP A 38 -4.79 -17.65 -1.86
N TYR A 39 -5.33 -18.76 -2.37
CA TYR A 39 -6.46 -19.44 -1.73
C TYR A 39 -6.11 -20.00 -0.35
N GLN A 40 -4.98 -20.70 -0.23
CA GLN A 40 -4.56 -21.28 1.06
C GLN A 40 -4.32 -20.20 2.12
N THR A 41 -3.69 -19.09 1.74
CA THR A 41 -3.40 -17.98 2.65
C THR A 41 -4.67 -17.28 3.09
N MET A 42 -5.62 -17.07 2.18
CA MET A 42 -6.95 -16.53 2.47
C MET A 42 -7.70 -17.37 3.51
N VAL A 43 -7.84 -18.68 3.24
CA VAL A 43 -8.57 -19.59 4.13
C VAL A 43 -7.86 -19.71 5.48
N ALA A 44 -6.53 -19.82 5.49
CA ALA A 44 -5.76 -19.87 6.73
C ALA A 44 -5.95 -18.58 7.56
N SER A 45 -5.84 -17.41 6.93
CA SER A 45 -6.03 -16.12 7.58
C SER A 45 -7.40 -16.05 8.26
N GLN A 46 -8.46 -16.48 7.57
CA GLN A 46 -9.82 -16.46 8.08
C GLN A 46 -10.11 -17.53 9.13
N LYS A 47 -9.44 -18.68 9.08
CA LYS A 47 -9.58 -19.78 10.04
C LYS A 47 -8.94 -19.45 11.39
N TYR A 48 -7.77 -18.81 11.38
CA TYR A 48 -6.99 -18.55 12.60
C TYR A 48 -7.25 -17.16 13.20
N THR A 49 -8.09 -16.34 12.58
CA THR A 49 -8.45 -15.01 13.06
C THR A 49 -9.91 -15.00 13.52
N THR A 50 -10.17 -14.42 14.69
CA THR A 50 -11.52 -14.36 15.28
C THR A 50 -12.37 -13.28 14.60
N ALA A 51 -13.70 -13.45 14.64
CA ALA A 51 -14.66 -12.49 14.08
C ALA A 51 -14.58 -11.09 14.74
N LEU A 52 -14.01 -10.98 15.96
CA LEU A 52 -13.73 -9.68 16.58
C LEU A 52 -12.76 -8.82 15.75
N ALA A 53 -11.97 -9.43 14.87
CA ALA A 53 -11.06 -8.71 13.98
C ALA A 53 -11.76 -8.01 12.81
N ASP A 54 -13.02 -8.35 12.50
CA ASP A 54 -13.78 -7.78 11.38
C ASP A 54 -13.88 -6.26 11.51
N TYR A 55 -14.21 -5.76 12.71
CA TYR A 55 -14.34 -4.33 13.00
C TYR A 55 -13.02 -3.55 12.89
N PRO A 56 -11.93 -3.89 13.62
CA PRO A 56 -10.69 -3.14 13.53
C PRO A 56 -10.06 -3.24 12.14
N PHE A 57 -10.20 -4.36 11.43
CA PHE A 57 -9.70 -4.45 10.05
C PHE A 57 -10.55 -3.69 9.05
N SER A 58 -11.88 -3.66 9.21
CA SER A 58 -12.74 -2.79 8.41
C SER A 58 -12.43 -1.32 8.67
N PHE A 59 -12.19 -0.92 9.91
CA PHE A 59 -11.77 0.44 10.24
C PHE A 59 -10.40 0.79 9.61
N LEU A 60 -9.45 -0.15 9.69
CA LEU A 60 -8.15 -0.01 9.07
C LEU A 60 -8.26 0.10 7.53
N SER A 61 -9.24 -0.56 6.91
CA SER A 61 -9.63 -0.38 5.50
C SER A 61 -9.92 1.07 5.18
N ILE A 62 -10.79 1.70 5.97
CA ILE A 62 -11.22 3.09 5.78
C ILE A 62 -10.00 4.02 5.85
N LEU A 63 -9.10 3.82 6.82
CA LEU A 63 -7.89 4.64 6.94
C LEU A 63 -6.95 4.55 5.73
N ALA A 64 -6.91 3.39 5.06
CA ALA A 64 -6.08 3.17 3.87
C ALA A 64 -6.80 3.47 2.55
N SER A 65 -8.07 3.90 2.59
CA SER A 65 -8.81 4.39 1.42
C SER A 65 -8.07 5.55 0.74
N SER A 66 -8.33 5.77 -0.54
CA SER A 66 -7.72 6.87 -1.30
C SER A 66 -8.00 8.24 -0.69
N GLU A 67 -9.21 8.45 -0.18
CA GLU A 67 -9.67 9.72 0.37
C GLU A 67 -8.97 10.01 1.69
N MET A 68 -8.96 9.04 2.62
CA MET A 68 -8.30 9.23 3.92
C MET A 68 -6.79 9.35 3.76
N THR A 69 -6.17 8.54 2.91
CA THR A 69 -4.73 8.63 2.67
C THR A 69 -4.35 9.92 1.95
N PHE A 70 -5.19 10.43 1.04
CA PHE A 70 -4.97 11.74 0.42
C PHE A 70 -5.02 12.87 1.44
N LEU A 71 -5.97 12.84 2.38
CA LEU A 71 -6.03 13.80 3.50
C LEU A 71 -4.76 13.73 4.36
N ILE A 72 -4.34 12.53 4.77
CA ILE A 72 -3.12 12.33 5.56
C ILE A 72 -1.88 12.87 4.83
N VAL A 73 -1.70 12.52 3.55
CA VAL A 73 -0.59 13.00 2.72
C VAL A 73 -0.64 14.53 2.59
N SER A 74 -1.82 15.10 2.41
CA SER A 74 -2.01 16.56 2.33
C SER A 74 -1.60 17.25 3.63
N PHE A 75 -2.00 16.74 4.80
CA PHE A 75 -1.56 17.28 6.08
C PHE A 75 -0.04 17.17 6.29
N ILE A 76 0.55 16.02 5.96
CA ILE A 76 2.01 15.82 5.99
C ILE A 76 2.69 16.86 5.11
N PHE A 77 2.17 17.08 3.91
CA PHE A 77 2.76 18.02 2.98
C PHE A 77 2.64 19.48 3.43
N ILE A 78 1.47 19.90 3.91
CA ILE A 78 1.25 21.23 4.50
C ILE A 78 2.23 21.46 5.66
N TYR A 79 2.41 20.46 6.53
CA TYR A 79 3.39 20.51 7.60
C TYR A 79 4.83 20.68 7.07
N LEU A 80 5.21 19.96 6.02
CA LEU A 80 6.54 20.08 5.41
C LEU A 80 6.75 21.44 4.73
N LEU A 81 5.72 21.98 4.07
CA LEU A 81 5.74 23.34 3.51
C LEU A 81 5.91 24.40 4.60
N TYR A 82 5.19 24.26 5.73
CA TYR A 82 5.37 25.13 6.91
C TYR A 82 6.81 25.07 7.43
N ARG A 83 7.42 23.87 7.41
CA ARG A 83 8.85 23.66 7.73
C ARG A 83 9.82 24.08 6.63
N LYS A 84 9.35 24.81 5.59
CA LYS A 84 10.12 25.30 4.43
C LYS A 84 10.87 24.19 3.69
N ARG A 85 10.26 23.00 3.59
CA ARG A 85 10.75 21.90 2.75
C ARG A 85 9.90 21.82 1.48
N HIS A 86 10.51 22.12 0.34
CA HIS A 86 9.83 22.16 -0.97
C HIS A 86 9.77 20.76 -1.58
N LEU A 87 8.70 20.01 -1.28
CA LEU A 87 8.59 18.59 -1.60
C LEU A 87 7.47 18.26 -2.60
N PHE A 88 7.12 19.20 -3.48
CA PHE A 88 5.91 19.13 -4.32
C PHE A 88 5.80 17.84 -5.14
N LEU A 89 6.94 17.26 -5.55
CA LEU A 89 6.95 16.02 -6.32
C LEU A 89 6.50 14.80 -5.50
N GLY A 90 6.57 14.83 -4.17
CA GLY A 90 6.09 13.74 -3.31
C GLY A 90 4.58 13.56 -3.36
N ILE A 91 3.80 14.65 -3.38
CA ILE A 91 2.34 14.57 -3.61
C ILE A 91 2.07 14.02 -5.00
N PHE A 92 2.78 14.54 -6.01
CA PHE A 92 2.57 14.11 -7.38
C PHE A 92 2.79 12.60 -7.54
N LEU A 93 3.86 12.06 -6.92
CA LEU A 93 4.15 10.62 -6.93
C LEU A 93 3.11 9.80 -6.14
N TYR A 94 2.53 10.35 -5.07
CA TYR A 94 1.39 9.71 -4.40
C TYR A 94 0.17 9.64 -5.32
N ILE A 95 -0.16 10.73 -6.01
CA ILE A 95 -1.27 10.78 -6.97
C ILE A 95 -1.08 9.75 -8.08
N LEU A 96 0.17 9.53 -8.53
CA LEU A 96 0.50 8.51 -9.54
C LEU A 96 0.23 7.06 -9.11
N ILE A 97 0.03 6.77 -7.82
CA ILE A 97 -0.35 5.42 -7.37
C ILE A 97 -1.73 5.05 -7.95
N TYR A 98 -2.67 5.98 -8.03
CA TYR A 98 -4.02 5.71 -8.51
C TYR A 98 -4.08 5.26 -9.98
N PRO A 99 -3.48 5.96 -10.96
CA PRO A 99 -3.44 5.48 -12.34
C PRO A 99 -2.64 4.18 -12.49
N LEU A 100 -1.58 3.97 -11.70
CA LEU A 100 -0.83 2.71 -11.74
C LEU A 100 -1.64 1.52 -11.18
N GLU A 101 -2.42 1.75 -10.13
CA GLU A 101 -3.40 0.79 -9.62
C GLU A 101 -4.43 0.45 -10.70
N LEU A 102 -5.00 1.47 -11.36
CA LEU A 102 -6.00 1.27 -12.40
C LEU A 102 -5.42 0.53 -13.62
N LEU A 103 -4.20 0.89 -14.05
CA LEU A 103 -3.50 0.17 -15.13
C LEU A 103 -3.26 -1.29 -14.77
N GLY A 104 -2.82 -1.58 -13.54
CA GLY A 104 -2.66 -2.96 -13.08
C GLY A 104 -3.98 -3.72 -13.14
N LYS A 105 -5.07 -3.10 -12.69
CA LYS A 105 -6.42 -3.69 -12.74
C LYS A 105 -6.94 -3.87 -14.17
N LEU A 106 -6.46 -3.13 -15.16
CA LEU A 106 -6.88 -3.28 -16.56
C LEU A 106 -6.02 -4.28 -17.33
N LEU A 107 -4.74 -4.40 -16.99
CA LEU A 107 -3.76 -5.18 -17.75
C LEU A 107 -3.55 -6.59 -17.18
N ILE A 108 -3.78 -6.80 -15.89
CA ILE A 108 -3.54 -8.07 -15.21
C ILE A 108 -4.88 -8.76 -14.94
N TYR A 109 -5.11 -9.85 -15.66
CA TYR A 109 -6.23 -10.75 -15.39
C TYR A 109 -6.00 -11.44 -14.05
N HIS A 110 -6.65 -10.94 -13.00
CA HIS A 110 -6.61 -11.55 -11.67
C HIS A 110 -7.95 -11.31 -10.95
N PRO A 111 -8.88 -12.28 -10.97
CA PRO A 111 -10.24 -12.09 -10.47
C PRO A 111 -10.26 -11.85 -8.97
N LYS A 112 -11.18 -11.02 -8.49
CA LYS A 112 -11.38 -10.77 -7.05
C LYS A 112 -11.74 -12.05 -6.28
N PRO A 113 -11.43 -12.12 -4.97
CA PRO A 113 -11.98 -13.17 -4.12
C PRO A 113 -13.51 -13.20 -4.17
N PRO A 114 -14.13 -14.38 -4.07
CA PRO A 114 -15.58 -14.52 -4.14
C PRO A 114 -16.28 -13.89 -2.94
N LEU A 115 -17.50 -13.38 -3.14
CA LEU A 115 -18.28 -12.63 -2.15
C LEU A 115 -18.52 -13.40 -0.84
N PHE A 116 -18.60 -14.72 -0.86
CA PHE A 116 -18.80 -15.51 0.37
C PHE A 116 -17.58 -15.50 1.31
N LEU A 117 -16.41 -15.04 0.85
CA LEU A 117 -15.23 -14.84 1.68
C LEU A 117 -15.12 -13.40 2.20
N PHE A 118 -16.01 -12.48 1.81
CA PHE A 118 -15.96 -11.09 2.28
C PHE A 118 -16.36 -11.00 3.75
N LYS A 119 -15.54 -10.30 4.55
CA LYS A 119 -15.76 -10.06 5.98
C LYS A 119 -15.78 -8.57 6.37
N TYR A 120 -15.90 -7.67 5.40
CA TYR A 120 -16.05 -6.24 5.69
C TYR A 120 -17.41 -5.96 6.33
N VAL A 121 -17.44 -5.26 7.47
CA VAL A 121 -18.66 -5.12 8.31
C VAL A 121 -19.14 -3.69 8.52
N LEU A 122 -18.35 -2.68 8.15
CA LEU A 122 -18.73 -1.29 8.36
C LEU A 122 -19.56 -0.78 7.20
N ASP A 123 -20.79 -0.34 7.45
CA ASP A 123 -21.63 0.33 6.45
C ASP A 123 -21.18 1.79 6.25
N PHE A 124 -19.92 1.94 5.85
CA PHE A 124 -19.29 3.20 5.55
C PHE A 124 -18.56 3.05 4.22
N HIS A 125 -19.05 3.77 3.22
CA HIS A 125 -18.54 3.71 1.86
C HIS A 125 -18.09 5.09 1.40
N LEU A 126 -16.87 5.15 0.89
CA LEU A 126 -16.30 6.35 0.29
C LEU A 126 -16.51 6.31 -1.23
N PRO A 127 -16.40 7.45 -1.94
CA PRO A 127 -16.55 7.48 -3.41
C PRO A 127 -15.72 6.41 -4.14
N SER A 128 -14.50 6.14 -3.68
CA SER A 128 -13.60 5.11 -4.24
C SER A 128 -14.15 3.68 -4.14
N SER A 129 -15.03 3.39 -3.18
CA SER A 129 -15.73 2.10 -3.06
C SER A 129 -16.65 1.80 -4.25
N TYR A 130 -17.11 2.83 -4.95
CA TYR A 130 -18.01 2.72 -6.10
C TYR A 130 -17.29 2.88 -7.44
N ILE A 131 -16.25 3.70 -7.49
CA ILE A 131 -15.56 4.06 -8.74
C ILE A 131 -14.60 2.95 -9.21
N VAL A 132 -14.01 2.18 -8.28
CA VAL A 132 -12.99 1.17 -8.58
C VAL A 132 -13.58 -0.25 -8.55
N GLN A 133 -14.70 -0.44 -9.22
CA GLN A 133 -15.34 -1.76 -9.39
C GLN A 133 -14.89 -2.43 -10.69
N THR A 134 -13.61 -2.77 -10.79
CA THR A 134 -13.11 -3.68 -11.82
C THR A 134 -13.40 -5.13 -11.43
N ASN A 135 -13.53 -6.03 -12.40
CA ASN A 135 -13.58 -7.48 -12.14
C ASN A 135 -12.26 -8.03 -11.58
N TYR A 136 -11.18 -7.25 -11.67
CA TYR A 136 -9.83 -7.62 -11.26
C TYR A 136 -9.40 -6.91 -9.97
N SER A 137 -8.57 -7.58 -9.16
CA SER A 137 -8.13 -7.11 -7.84
C SER A 137 -6.68 -6.64 -7.79
N PHE A 138 -5.84 -7.04 -8.74
CA PHE A 138 -4.41 -6.74 -8.73
C PHE A 138 -4.09 -5.34 -9.30
N PRO A 139 -3.19 -4.55 -8.70
CA PRO A 139 -2.64 -4.67 -7.35
C PRO A 139 -3.56 -4.03 -6.29
N SER A 140 -3.31 -4.31 -5.01
CA SER A 140 -4.04 -3.67 -3.92
C SER A 140 -3.64 -2.20 -3.73
N GLY A 141 -4.57 -1.29 -4.00
CA GLY A 141 -4.40 0.14 -3.80
C GLY A 141 -4.21 0.56 -2.34
N HIS A 142 -4.97 -0.04 -1.42
CA HIS A 142 -4.82 0.18 0.02
C HIS A 142 -3.39 -0.12 0.46
N MET A 143 -2.86 -1.29 0.06
CA MET A 143 -1.50 -1.67 0.39
C MET A 143 -0.45 -0.77 -0.26
N ALA A 144 -0.65 -0.35 -1.51
CA ALA A 144 0.26 0.57 -2.19
C ALA A 144 0.34 1.94 -1.48
N ARG A 145 -0.81 2.50 -1.07
CA ARG A 145 -0.84 3.77 -0.32
C ARG A 145 -0.21 3.63 1.06
N THR A 146 -0.49 2.53 1.78
CA THR A 146 0.15 2.25 3.08
C THR A 146 1.66 2.08 2.96
N ALA A 147 2.15 1.35 1.95
CA ALA A 147 3.58 1.16 1.71
C ALA A 147 4.29 2.48 1.34
N PHE A 148 3.65 3.33 0.51
CA PHE A 148 4.15 4.66 0.22
C PHE A 148 4.28 5.50 1.51
N LEU A 149 3.22 5.56 2.31
CA LEU A 149 3.22 6.28 3.58
C LEU A 149 4.25 5.73 4.57
N ALA A 150 4.41 4.41 4.64
CA ALA A 150 5.42 3.76 5.47
C ALA A 150 6.83 4.27 5.14
N VAL A 151 7.21 4.31 3.86
CA VAL A 151 8.53 4.82 3.42
C VAL A 151 8.68 6.32 3.73
N VAL A 152 7.65 7.12 3.47
CA VAL A 152 7.66 8.56 3.75
C VAL A 152 7.79 8.83 5.25
N LEU A 153 6.98 8.19 6.09
CA LEU A 153 7.05 8.32 7.55
C LEU A 153 8.43 7.86 8.08
N LEU A 154 9.00 6.81 7.49
CA LEU A 154 10.35 6.34 7.79
C LEU A 154 11.45 7.37 7.53
N ALA A 155 11.20 8.36 6.68
CA ALA A 155 12.17 9.41 6.40
C ALA A 155 11.81 10.77 7.06
N ILE A 156 10.53 11.07 7.35
CA ILE A 156 10.13 12.34 8.01
C ILE A 156 10.28 12.28 9.53
N ILE A 157 9.78 11.22 10.17
CA ILE A 157 9.61 11.23 11.62
C ILE A 157 10.98 11.16 12.30
N ASN A 158 11.47 12.29 12.83
CA ASN A 158 12.70 12.35 13.59
C ASN A 158 12.35 12.20 15.09
N VAL A 159 11.98 11.00 15.51
CA VAL A 159 11.70 10.76 16.93
C VAL A 159 13.03 10.75 17.68
N LYS A 160 13.11 11.38 18.86
CA LYS A 160 14.22 11.18 19.80
C LYS A 160 14.35 9.73 20.31
N LYS A 161 13.37 8.86 20.00
CA LYS A 161 13.37 7.42 20.31
C LYS A 161 14.31 6.67 19.36
N SER A 162 14.78 5.48 19.78
CA SER A 162 15.68 4.65 18.97
C SER A 162 15.10 4.36 17.58
N ALA A 163 15.96 4.28 16.56
CA ALA A 163 15.58 3.92 15.19
C ALA A 163 14.76 2.62 15.14
N VAL A 164 15.03 1.69 16.07
CA VAL A 164 14.31 0.43 16.26
C VAL A 164 12.82 0.68 16.49
N PHE A 165 12.43 1.55 17.42
CA PHE A 165 11.00 1.79 17.72
C PHE A 165 10.23 2.24 16.48
N LYS A 166 10.84 3.14 15.70
CA LYS A 166 10.23 3.69 14.50
C LYS A 166 10.05 2.63 13.40
N ILE A 167 11.08 1.82 13.17
CA ILE A 167 11.04 0.71 12.22
C ILE A 167 9.98 -0.30 12.64
N THR A 168 9.97 -0.70 13.91
CA THR A 168 8.98 -1.64 14.45
C THR A 168 7.54 -1.12 14.27
N ALA A 169 7.26 0.15 14.57
CA ALA A 169 5.93 0.72 14.41
C ALA A 169 5.44 0.68 12.96
N VAL A 170 6.32 1.02 12.01
CA VAL A 170 5.97 0.99 10.57
C VAL A 170 5.79 -0.45 10.07
N LEU A 171 6.63 -1.38 10.51
CA LEU A 171 6.48 -2.80 10.18
C LEU A 171 5.16 -3.37 10.71
N ILE A 172 4.78 -3.03 11.95
CA ILE A 172 3.50 -3.44 12.54
C ILE A 172 2.32 -2.90 11.73
N LEU A 173 2.32 -1.60 11.41
CA LEU A 173 1.25 -1.00 10.61
C LEU A 173 1.12 -1.67 9.23
N THR A 174 2.27 -1.87 8.56
CA THR A 174 2.35 -2.51 7.24
C THR A 174 1.83 -3.94 7.30
N TYR A 175 2.23 -4.71 8.33
CA TYR A 175 1.79 -6.08 8.55
C TYR A 175 0.28 -6.17 8.79
N PHE A 176 -0.28 -5.35 9.67
CA PHE A 176 -1.72 -5.37 9.93
C PHE A 176 -2.53 -4.92 8.71
N MET A 177 -2.04 -3.94 7.94
CA MET A 177 -2.67 -3.60 6.67
C MET A 177 -2.67 -4.80 5.73
N PHE A 178 -1.50 -5.41 5.55
CA PHE A 178 -1.32 -6.56 4.67
C PHE A 178 -2.27 -7.69 5.04
N HIS A 179 -2.29 -8.08 6.32
CA HIS A 179 -3.16 -9.13 6.83
C HIS A 179 -4.64 -8.77 6.70
N SER A 180 -5.02 -7.50 6.97
CA SER A 180 -6.42 -7.06 6.88
C SER A 180 -7.01 -7.27 5.49
N ARG A 181 -6.23 -7.03 4.43
CA ARG A 181 -6.71 -7.14 3.03
C ARG A 181 -7.04 -8.57 2.65
N ILE A 182 -6.20 -9.49 3.11
CA ILE A 182 -6.39 -10.92 2.91
C ILE A 182 -7.54 -11.39 3.79
N TYR A 183 -7.47 -11.11 5.10
CA TYR A 183 -8.48 -11.56 6.06
C TYR A 183 -9.91 -11.13 5.67
N LEU A 184 -10.09 -9.87 5.27
CA LEU A 184 -11.40 -9.32 4.88
C LEU A 184 -11.94 -9.88 3.56
N GLY A 185 -11.15 -10.67 2.83
CA GLY A 185 -11.57 -11.22 1.54
C GLY A 185 -11.58 -10.20 0.41
N GLU A 186 -10.99 -9.01 0.57
CA GLU A 186 -10.98 -8.00 -0.49
C GLU A 186 -9.93 -8.26 -1.56
N HIS A 187 -8.82 -8.89 -1.17
CA HIS A 187 -7.65 -9.10 -2.02
C HIS A 187 -6.97 -10.42 -1.71
N TRP A 188 -6.37 -11.01 -2.73
CA TRP A 188 -5.47 -12.14 -2.59
C TRP A 188 -4.12 -11.71 -2.02
N PHE A 189 -3.32 -12.66 -1.53
CA PHE A 189 -1.99 -12.36 -1.02
C PHE A 189 -1.12 -11.67 -2.08
N SER A 190 -1.16 -12.17 -3.31
CA SER A 190 -0.42 -11.64 -4.44
C SER A 190 -0.79 -10.18 -4.77
N ASP A 191 -2.07 -9.80 -4.70
CA ASP A 191 -2.52 -8.42 -4.88
C ASP A 191 -1.87 -7.48 -3.86
N VAL A 192 -1.82 -7.91 -2.61
CA VAL A 192 -1.29 -7.15 -1.47
C VAL A 192 0.22 -7.05 -1.57
N ALA A 193 0.91 -8.14 -1.91
CA ALA A 193 2.35 -8.14 -2.17
C ALA A 193 2.73 -7.21 -3.35
N GLY A 194 1.97 -7.25 -4.44
CA GLY A 194 2.14 -6.33 -5.58
C GLY A 194 1.94 -4.87 -5.17
N GLY A 195 0.90 -4.58 -4.39
CA GLY A 195 0.67 -3.26 -3.83
C GLY A 195 1.83 -2.77 -2.96
N LEU A 196 2.36 -3.63 -2.08
CA LEU A 196 3.52 -3.32 -1.23
C LEU A 196 4.76 -2.94 -2.06
N LEU A 197 5.05 -3.68 -3.14
CA LEU A 197 6.18 -3.39 -4.04
C LEU A 197 5.98 -2.05 -4.76
N LEU A 198 4.81 -1.84 -5.37
CA LEU A 198 4.49 -0.63 -6.12
C LEU A 198 4.55 0.63 -5.22
N GLY A 199 3.91 0.56 -4.05
CA GLY A 199 3.87 1.66 -3.10
C GLY A 199 5.25 2.00 -2.52
N SER A 200 6.04 0.97 -2.21
CA SER A 200 7.42 1.18 -1.73
C SER A 200 8.31 1.79 -2.81
N ALA A 201 8.19 1.35 -4.06
CA ALA A 201 8.92 1.92 -5.19
C ALA A 201 8.62 3.42 -5.38
N ALA A 202 7.34 3.80 -5.34
CA ALA A 202 6.91 5.20 -5.40
C ALA A 202 7.37 6.00 -4.18
N GLY A 203 7.33 5.39 -2.99
CA GLY A 203 7.81 5.98 -1.75
C GLY A 203 9.29 6.35 -1.83
N PHE A 204 10.15 5.41 -2.22
CA PHE A 204 11.58 5.67 -2.38
C PHE A 204 11.87 6.68 -3.48
N LEU A 205 11.14 6.63 -4.59
CA LEU A 205 11.26 7.64 -5.65
C LEU A 205 10.98 9.04 -5.11
N SER A 206 9.97 9.19 -4.25
CA SER A 206 9.64 10.49 -3.64
C SER A 206 10.78 11.05 -2.79
N LEU A 207 11.54 10.18 -2.11
CA LEU A 207 12.68 10.58 -1.29
C LEU A 207 13.90 11.06 -2.10
N VAL A 208 14.00 10.72 -3.39
CA VAL A 208 15.08 11.24 -4.28
C VAL A 208 14.96 12.75 -4.46
N PHE A 209 13.73 13.24 -4.45
CA PHE A 209 13.37 14.64 -4.66
C PHE A 209 13.22 15.43 -3.36
N TRP A 210 13.64 14.83 -2.23
CA TRP A 210 13.74 15.51 -0.95
C TRP A 210 15.04 16.32 -0.76
#